data_AF-A0AAV0NME2-F1
#
_entry.id   AF-A0AAV0NME2-F1
#
_cell.length_a   1.000
_cell.length_b   1.000
_cell.length_c   1.000
_cell.angle_alpha   90.00
_cell.angle_beta   90.00
_cell.angle_gamma   90.00
#
_symmetry.space_group_name_H-M   'P 1'
#
loop_
_entity.id
_entity.type
_entity.pdbx_description
1 polymer ?
#
loop_
_entity_poly.entity_id
_entity_poly.type
_entity_poly.pdbx_seq_one_letter_code
_entity_poly.pdbx_strand_id
1 'polypeptide(L)'
;MAKVLADVKQLEEVKVEKVGAVSEASGDKFGLFSREFLKRHGLHLLATTSTWFLLDIAYYSQNLFQKDIFTAIHWIPPAATMNAIHEVFKVARAQTIIALCGTVPGYWVTVALIDKMHYVGFLVFYGLTFFFANFGPNATTFVVPAEIFPARLRSTCHGISAAAGKAGAIVGAFGFLYASQSKDPAKVDKGYSPGIGMQNSLFVMAVINALGIGFTLLVPESNGKSLEELSGENEAEEQAGTAGDDASAARDDSPV
;
A
#
# COMPACT_ATOMS: atom_id res chain seq x y z
N MET A 1 31.47 10.21 37.93
CA MET A 1 31.39 10.17 36.45
C MET A 1 31.83 8.82 35.89
N ALA A 2 33.06 8.36 36.11
CA ALA A 2 33.55 7.09 35.54
C ALA A 2 32.71 5.84 35.92
N LYS A 3 32.24 5.75 37.17
CA LYS A 3 31.42 4.62 37.64
C LYS A 3 30.03 4.56 36.96
N VAL A 4 29.41 5.72 36.74
CA VAL A 4 28.09 5.82 36.08
C VAL A 4 28.18 5.41 34.62
N LEU A 5 29.26 5.76 33.94
CA LEU A 5 29.50 5.35 32.55
C LEU A 5 29.72 3.83 32.43
N ALA A 6 30.38 3.21 33.41
CA ALA A 6 30.54 1.75 33.46
C ALA A 6 29.18 1.04 33.68
N ASP A 7 28.34 1.56 34.56
CA ASP A 7 27.01 1.01 34.83
C ASP A 7 26.09 1.14 33.61
N VAL A 8 26.11 2.28 32.91
CA VAL A 8 25.34 2.47 31.66
C VAL A 8 25.82 1.51 30.57
N LYS A 9 27.13 1.30 30.43
CA LYS A 9 27.69 0.38 29.44
C LYS A 9 27.31 -1.08 29.75
N GLN A 10 27.33 -1.48 31.01
CA GLN A 10 26.88 -2.80 31.46
C GLN A 10 25.38 -3.00 31.20
N LEU A 11 24.56 -1.97 31.44
CA LEU A 11 23.13 -2.02 31.15
C LEU A 11 22.85 -2.11 29.64
N GLU A 12 23.63 -1.43 28.80
CA GLU A 12 23.54 -1.56 27.34
C GLU A 12 23.98 -2.94 26.86
N GLU A 13 25.10 -3.48 27.36
CA GLU A 13 25.58 -4.83 27.01
C GLU A 13 24.56 -5.92 27.41
N VAL A 14 24.02 -5.85 28.63
CA VAL A 14 22.97 -6.78 29.11
C VAL A 14 21.67 -6.62 28.31
N LYS A 15 21.33 -5.40 27.89
CA LYS A 15 20.16 -5.16 27.02
C LYS A 15 20.38 -5.72 25.63
N VAL A 16 21.57 -5.56 25.06
CA VAL A 16 21.95 -6.12 23.74
C VAL A 16 22.00 -7.64 23.79
N GLU A 17 22.52 -8.23 24.85
CA GLU A 17 22.59 -9.68 25.04
C GLU A 17 21.20 -10.29 25.27
N LYS A 18 20.34 -9.65 26.07
CA LYS A 18 18.93 -10.05 26.20
C LYS A 18 18.16 -9.91 24.89
N VAL A 19 18.37 -8.82 24.14
CA VAL A 19 17.73 -8.63 22.82
C VAL A 19 18.24 -9.67 21.80
N GLY A 20 19.52 -10.01 21.84
CA GLY A 20 20.13 -11.07 21.02
C GLY A 20 19.60 -12.45 21.37
N ALA A 21 19.54 -12.79 22.66
CA ALA A 21 19.05 -14.07 23.14
C ALA A 21 17.54 -14.27 22.91
N VAL A 22 16.73 -13.21 23.05
CA VAL A 22 15.29 -13.23 22.67
C VAL A 22 15.13 -13.39 21.16
N SER A 23 16.01 -12.77 20.36
CA SER A 23 16.03 -12.94 18.90
C SER A 23 16.46 -14.34 18.44
N GLU A 24 17.31 -15.03 19.21
CA GLU A 24 17.77 -16.41 18.93
C GLU A 24 16.79 -17.47 19.46
N ALA A 25 16.15 -17.25 20.61
CA ALA A 25 15.14 -18.16 21.17
C ALA A 25 13.83 -18.20 20.35
N SER A 26 13.56 -17.16 19.55
CA SER A 26 12.51 -17.16 18.51
C SER A 26 12.89 -18.01 17.26
N GLY A 27 14.01 -18.73 17.32
CA GLY A 27 14.71 -19.34 16.19
C GLY A 27 14.04 -20.50 15.46
N ASP A 28 12.91 -21.04 15.93
CA ASP A 28 12.22 -22.17 15.28
C ASP A 28 10.76 -21.88 14.84
N LYS A 29 10.43 -20.63 14.50
CA LYS A 29 9.07 -20.24 14.10
C LYS A 29 8.96 -20.02 12.58
N PHE A 30 8.51 -21.08 11.89
CA PHE A 30 8.00 -21.20 10.50
C PHE A 30 8.54 -20.25 9.38
N GLY A 31 9.01 -20.83 8.27
CA GLY A 31 9.45 -20.07 7.08
C GLY A 31 8.31 -19.50 6.21
N LEU A 32 8.65 -18.59 5.27
CA LEU A 32 7.72 -17.89 4.36
C LEU A 32 6.78 -18.81 3.55
N PHE A 33 7.25 -20.01 3.21
CA PHE A 33 6.48 -21.01 2.46
C PHE A 33 5.88 -22.10 3.36
N SER A 34 5.94 -21.92 4.67
CA SER A 34 5.33 -22.86 5.62
C SER A 34 3.80 -22.79 5.50
N ARG A 35 3.15 -23.95 5.66
CA ARG A 35 1.68 -24.04 5.77
C ARG A 35 1.14 -23.21 6.94
N GLU A 36 1.97 -22.98 7.95
CA GLU A 36 1.65 -22.18 9.12
C GLU A 36 1.59 -20.68 8.78
N PHE A 37 2.58 -20.18 8.02
CA PHE A 37 2.57 -18.82 7.49
C PHE A 37 1.36 -18.58 6.57
N LEU A 38 1.06 -19.53 5.68
CA LEU A 38 -0.06 -19.40 4.75
C LEU A 38 -1.42 -19.40 5.48
N LYS A 39 -1.58 -20.19 6.54
CA LYS A 39 -2.80 -20.20 7.37
C LYS A 39 -3.00 -18.92 8.17
N ARG A 40 -1.92 -18.36 8.75
CA ARG A 40 -2.01 -17.19 9.64
C ARG A 40 -1.96 -15.85 8.89
N HIS A 41 -1.09 -15.73 7.89
CA HIS A 41 -0.81 -14.46 7.20
C HIS A 41 -1.08 -14.50 5.69
N GLY A 42 -1.47 -15.65 5.12
CA GLY A 42 -1.72 -15.78 3.68
C GLY A 42 -2.86 -14.92 3.17
N LEU A 43 -3.96 -14.80 3.95
CA LEU A 43 -5.07 -13.92 3.61
C LEU A 43 -4.64 -12.45 3.62
N HIS A 44 -3.79 -12.06 4.57
CA HIS A 44 -3.29 -10.69 4.68
C HIS A 44 -2.36 -10.36 3.51
N LEU A 45 -1.45 -11.28 3.14
CA LEU A 45 -0.59 -11.13 1.97
C LEU A 45 -1.39 -11.05 0.67
N LEU A 46 -2.45 -11.85 0.55
CA LEU A 46 -3.34 -11.79 -0.62
C LEU A 46 -4.11 -10.45 -0.67
N ALA A 47 -4.61 -9.96 0.46
CA ALA A 47 -5.28 -8.66 0.54
C ALA A 47 -4.32 -7.51 0.19
N THR A 48 -3.09 -7.50 0.71
CA THR A 48 -2.12 -6.44 0.39
C THR A 48 -1.67 -6.51 -1.07
N THR A 49 -1.31 -7.69 -1.57
CA THR A 49 -0.87 -7.86 -2.97
C THR A 49 -1.97 -7.52 -3.97
N SER A 50 -3.21 -7.92 -3.72
CA SER A 50 -4.36 -7.60 -4.60
C SER A 50 -4.68 -6.11 -4.58
N THR A 51 -4.60 -5.45 -3.43
CA THR A 51 -4.83 -4.00 -3.33
C THR A 51 -3.77 -3.22 -4.11
N TRP A 52 -2.48 -3.57 -3.97
CA TRP A 52 -1.40 -2.96 -4.76
C TRP A 52 -1.58 -3.20 -6.26
N PHE A 53 -1.93 -4.42 -6.65
CA PHE A 53 -2.13 -4.79 -8.04
C PHE A 53 -3.27 -4.00 -8.69
N LEU A 54 -4.44 -3.96 -8.05
CA LEU A 54 -5.63 -3.26 -8.59
C LEU A 54 -5.44 -1.74 -8.60
N LEU A 55 -4.79 -1.18 -7.58
CA LEU A 55 -4.47 0.25 -7.53
C LEU A 55 -3.51 0.64 -8.66
N ASP A 56 -2.44 -0.13 -8.87
CA ASP A 56 -1.45 0.20 -9.91
C ASP A 56 -2.05 0.07 -11.32
N ILE A 57 -2.96 -0.89 -11.55
CA ILE A 57 -3.74 -0.95 -12.80
C ILE A 57 -4.45 0.39 -13.04
N ALA A 58 -5.23 0.86 -12.07
CA ALA A 58 -5.98 2.11 -12.19
C ALA A 58 -5.08 3.33 -12.36
N TYR A 59 -4.15 3.50 -11.43
CA TYR A 59 -3.32 4.68 -11.33
C TYR A 59 -2.43 4.84 -12.57
N TYR A 60 -1.74 3.79 -13.00
CA TYR A 60 -0.85 3.89 -14.15
C TYR A 60 -1.59 3.99 -15.48
N SER A 61 -2.69 3.25 -15.69
CA SER A 61 -3.48 3.38 -16.92
C SER A 61 -4.05 4.80 -17.09
N GLN A 62 -4.60 5.38 -16.02
CA GLN A 62 -5.18 6.72 -16.08
C GLN A 62 -4.13 7.79 -16.39
N ASN A 63 -2.93 7.67 -15.79
CA ASN A 63 -1.83 8.60 -16.05
C ASN A 63 -1.25 8.43 -17.46
N LEU A 64 -1.11 7.18 -17.94
CA LEU A 64 -0.49 6.90 -19.24
C LEU A 64 -1.40 7.29 -20.42
N PHE A 65 -2.70 7.05 -20.30
CA PHE A 65 -3.70 7.30 -21.35
C PHE A 65 -4.56 8.54 -21.10
N GLN A 66 -4.11 9.44 -20.22
CA GLN A 66 -4.83 10.65 -19.85
C GLN A 66 -5.20 11.50 -21.09
N LYS A 67 -4.28 11.59 -22.06
CA LYS A 67 -4.51 12.32 -23.32
C LYS A 67 -5.64 11.72 -24.15
N ASP A 68 -5.75 10.39 -24.18
CA ASP A 68 -6.73 9.67 -24.98
C ASP A 68 -8.11 9.77 -24.32
N ILE A 69 -8.15 9.77 -22.99
CA ILE A 69 -9.36 10.06 -22.20
C ILE A 69 -9.84 11.50 -22.49
N PHE A 70 -8.96 12.50 -22.45
CA PHE A 70 -9.30 13.89 -22.74
C PHE A 70 -9.74 14.14 -24.18
N THR A 71 -9.20 13.36 -25.13
CA THR A 71 -9.62 13.39 -26.53
C THR A 71 -10.99 12.75 -26.70
N ALA A 72 -11.25 11.63 -26.01
CA ALA A 72 -12.53 10.92 -26.09
C ALA A 72 -13.70 11.71 -25.49
N ILE A 73 -13.46 12.55 -24.49
CA ILE A 73 -14.47 13.49 -23.94
C ILE A 73 -14.58 14.80 -24.74
N HIS A 74 -13.90 14.90 -25.89
CA HIS A 74 -13.86 16.07 -26.77
C HIS A 74 -13.30 17.35 -26.13
N TRP A 75 -12.51 17.24 -25.06
CA TRP A 75 -11.87 18.40 -24.43
C TRP A 75 -10.66 18.85 -25.24
N ILE A 76 -9.86 17.91 -25.75
CA ILE A 76 -8.64 18.19 -26.52
C ILE A 76 -8.78 17.56 -27.92
N PRO A 77 -8.34 18.23 -29.01
CA PRO A 77 -8.42 17.66 -30.35
C PRO A 77 -7.47 16.46 -30.52
N PRO A 78 -7.71 15.55 -31.49
CA PRO A 78 -6.89 14.36 -31.68
C PRO A 78 -5.43 14.67 -31.98
N ALA A 79 -4.51 13.84 -31.47
CA ALA A 79 -3.06 13.97 -31.65
C ALA A 79 -2.64 14.12 -33.12
N ALA A 80 -3.32 13.42 -34.05
CA ALA A 80 -3.07 13.49 -35.48
C ALA A 80 -3.23 14.91 -36.09
N THR A 81 -3.85 15.84 -35.37
CA THR A 81 -4.08 17.22 -35.83
C THR A 81 -3.01 18.20 -35.35
N MET A 82 -2.04 17.78 -34.53
CA MET A 82 -1.07 18.72 -33.94
C MET A 82 0.33 18.14 -33.72
N ASN A 83 1.30 19.04 -33.55
CA ASN A 83 2.67 18.67 -33.17
C ASN A 83 2.73 18.29 -31.68
N ALA A 84 3.63 17.37 -31.31
CA ALA A 84 3.80 16.84 -29.95
C ALA A 84 3.97 17.91 -28.88
N ILE A 85 4.78 18.97 -29.13
CA ILE A 85 4.94 20.08 -28.16
C ILE A 85 3.61 20.80 -27.92
N HIS A 86 2.83 20.98 -28.97
CA HIS A 86 1.56 21.68 -28.91
C HIS A 86 0.47 20.83 -28.22
N GLU A 87 0.53 19.50 -28.38
CA GLU A 87 -0.29 18.53 -27.65
C GLU A 87 0.00 18.56 -26.16
N VAL A 88 1.28 18.45 -25.78
CA VAL A 88 1.72 18.51 -24.38
C VAL A 88 1.29 19.83 -23.75
N PHE A 89 1.41 20.96 -24.45
CA PHE A 89 0.97 22.25 -23.95
C PHE A 89 -0.55 22.30 -23.69
N LYS A 90 -1.37 21.72 -24.58
CA LYS A 90 -2.83 21.66 -24.39
C LYS A 90 -3.22 20.75 -23.22
N VAL A 91 -2.59 19.59 -23.10
CA VAL A 91 -2.80 18.67 -21.97
C VAL A 91 -2.40 19.34 -20.66
N ALA A 92 -1.22 19.97 -20.60
CA ALA A 92 -0.74 20.69 -19.43
C ALA A 92 -1.70 21.83 -19.04
N ARG A 93 -2.19 22.61 -20.02
CA ARG A 93 -3.19 23.65 -19.75
C ARG A 93 -4.49 23.10 -19.17
N ALA A 94 -5.00 21.98 -19.69
CA ALA A 94 -6.19 21.34 -19.15
C ALA A 94 -5.97 20.89 -17.68
N GLN A 95 -4.80 20.31 -17.40
CA GLN A 95 -4.43 19.90 -16.05
C GLN A 95 -4.26 21.10 -15.10
N THR A 96 -3.65 22.19 -15.55
CA THR A 96 -3.55 23.44 -14.79
C THR A 96 -4.92 24.01 -14.47
N ILE A 97 -5.89 23.97 -15.40
CA ILE A 97 -7.25 24.42 -15.12
C ILE A 97 -7.90 23.56 -14.05
N ILE A 98 -7.81 22.23 -14.15
CA ILE A 98 -8.33 21.30 -13.14
C ILE A 98 -7.67 21.58 -11.77
N ALA A 99 -6.34 21.75 -11.75
CA ALA A 99 -5.58 22.06 -10.54
C ALA A 99 -5.99 23.41 -9.95
N LEU A 100 -6.19 24.45 -10.76
CA LEU A 100 -6.66 25.77 -10.30
C LEU A 100 -8.07 25.69 -9.73
N CYS A 101 -8.97 24.95 -10.39
CA CYS A 101 -10.33 24.73 -9.89
C CYS A 101 -10.36 23.98 -8.55
N GLY A 102 -9.37 23.15 -8.23
CA GLY A 102 -9.23 22.51 -6.92
C GLY A 102 -8.53 23.40 -5.88
N THR A 103 -7.38 23.96 -6.27
CA THR A 103 -6.47 24.69 -5.36
C THR A 103 -6.96 26.08 -5.00
N VAL A 104 -7.56 26.83 -5.92
CA VAL A 104 -8.00 28.21 -5.66
C VAL A 104 -9.15 28.23 -4.65
N PRO A 105 -10.25 27.45 -4.81
CA PRO A 105 -11.28 27.38 -3.77
C PRO A 105 -10.74 26.83 -2.45
N GLY A 106 -9.84 25.85 -2.49
CA GLY A 106 -9.18 25.32 -1.29
C GLY A 106 -8.39 26.40 -0.53
N TYR A 107 -7.69 27.28 -1.24
CA TYR A 107 -6.95 28.39 -0.64
C TYR A 107 -7.89 29.41 0.02
N TRP A 108 -9.00 29.78 -0.65
CA TRP A 108 -9.99 30.69 -0.08
C TRP A 108 -10.67 30.11 1.17
N VAL A 109 -10.99 28.81 1.17
CA VAL A 109 -11.49 28.11 2.35
C VAL A 109 -10.44 28.12 3.47
N THR A 110 -9.17 27.89 3.14
CA THR A 110 -8.07 27.94 4.11
C THR A 110 -7.94 29.33 4.72
N VAL A 111 -7.94 30.40 3.92
CA VAL A 111 -7.88 31.79 4.40
C VAL A 111 -9.11 32.15 5.24
N ALA A 112 -10.32 31.71 4.85
CA ALA A 112 -11.53 31.98 5.63
C ALA A 112 -11.55 31.25 7.00
N LEU A 113 -10.86 30.12 7.10
CA LEU A 113 -10.75 29.34 8.33
C LEU A 113 -9.56 29.76 9.21
N ILE A 114 -8.47 30.29 8.63
CA ILE A 114 -7.23 30.57 9.36
C ILE A 114 -7.39 31.64 10.45
N ASP A 115 -8.22 32.67 10.21
CA ASP A 115 -8.46 33.72 11.20
C ASP A 115 -9.34 33.25 12.38
N LYS A 116 -10.14 32.19 12.17
CA LYS A 116 -10.98 31.59 13.22
C LYS A 116 -10.26 30.50 14.01
N MET A 117 -9.10 30.05 13.52
CA MET A 117 -8.40 28.88 14.03
C MET A 117 -6.97 29.22 14.39
N HIS A 118 -6.65 29.26 15.68
CA HIS A 118 -5.27 29.42 16.17
C HIS A 118 -4.31 28.38 15.55
N TYR A 119 -3.00 28.64 15.60
CA TYR A 119 -1.92 27.83 15.03
C TYR A 119 -2.06 26.30 15.16
N VAL A 120 -2.62 25.80 16.26
CA VAL A 120 -2.93 24.37 16.46
C VAL A 120 -3.95 23.86 15.45
N GLY A 121 -5.01 24.63 15.20
CA GLY A 121 -6.03 24.33 14.23
C GLY A 121 -5.49 24.34 12.79
N PHE A 122 -4.65 25.32 12.45
CA PHE A 122 -3.95 25.32 11.16
C PHE A 122 -3.06 24.09 10.99
N LEU A 123 -2.29 23.71 12.01
CA LEU A 123 -1.44 22.51 11.96
C LEU A 123 -2.27 21.23 11.80
N VAL A 124 -3.40 21.14 12.50
CA VAL A 124 -4.34 20.03 12.37
C VAL A 124 -4.95 19.99 10.97
N PHE A 125 -5.44 21.10 10.42
CA PHE A 125 -6.00 21.13 9.06
C PHE A 125 -4.96 20.92 7.97
N TYR A 126 -3.75 21.44 8.15
CA TYR A 126 -2.62 21.20 7.25
C TYR A 126 -2.24 19.71 7.27
N GLY A 127 -2.10 19.12 8.47
CA GLY A 127 -1.89 17.69 8.65
C GLY A 127 -3.04 16.86 8.06
N LEU A 128 -4.28 17.29 8.24
CA LEU A 128 -5.48 16.63 7.71
C LEU A 128 -5.56 16.74 6.17
N THR A 129 -5.14 17.85 5.59
CA THR A 129 -5.09 18.04 4.13
C THR A 129 -3.98 17.20 3.52
N PHE A 130 -2.79 17.20 4.14
CA PHE A 130 -1.67 16.36 3.71
C PHE A 130 -1.99 14.87 3.91
N PHE A 131 -2.73 14.54 4.97
CA PHE A 131 -3.37 13.25 5.17
C PHE A 131 -4.29 13.00 3.98
N PHE A 132 -5.41 13.70 3.77
CA PHE A 132 -6.36 13.41 2.68
C PHE A 132 -5.76 13.39 1.26
N ALA A 133 -4.74 14.21 0.99
CA ALA A 133 -4.05 14.22 -0.29
C ALA A 133 -3.19 12.95 -0.53
N ASN A 134 -2.70 12.32 0.53
CA ASN A 134 -1.93 11.07 0.49
C ASN A 134 -2.72 9.86 1.04
N PHE A 135 -3.87 10.13 1.64
CA PHE A 135 -4.80 9.20 2.25
C PHE A 135 -5.65 8.59 1.15
N GLY A 136 -6.08 7.38 1.40
CA GLY A 136 -6.50 6.47 0.36
C GLY A 136 -5.54 5.30 0.34
N PRO A 137 -5.60 4.47 -0.70
CA PRO A 137 -4.96 3.18 -0.60
C PRO A 137 -3.44 3.36 -0.56
N ASN A 138 -2.86 4.28 -1.34
CA ASN A 138 -1.41 4.48 -1.49
C ASN A 138 -0.62 4.46 -0.14
N ALA A 139 -0.86 5.38 0.80
CA ALA A 139 -0.16 5.40 2.10
C ALA A 139 -0.49 4.16 2.96
N THR A 140 -1.76 3.77 3.01
CA THR A 140 -2.25 2.62 3.78
C THR A 140 -1.63 1.31 3.27
N THR A 141 -1.41 1.17 1.96
CA THR A 141 -0.75 0.01 1.35
C THR A 141 0.74 -0.10 1.64
N PHE A 142 1.44 1.00 1.96
CA PHE A 142 2.83 0.94 2.41
C PHE A 142 2.95 0.60 3.90
N VAL A 143 2.04 1.13 4.72
CA VAL A 143 2.06 0.99 6.18
C VAL A 143 1.55 -0.37 6.64
N VAL A 144 0.43 -0.83 6.08
CA VAL A 144 -0.24 -2.09 6.48
C VAL A 144 0.69 -3.32 6.39
N PRO A 145 1.46 -3.56 5.30
CA PRO A 145 2.40 -4.67 5.27
C PRO A 145 3.52 -4.54 6.32
N ALA A 146 3.91 -3.31 6.67
CA ALA A 146 4.94 -3.10 7.69
C ALA A 146 4.44 -3.45 9.10
N GLU A 147 3.14 -3.29 9.35
CA GLU A 147 2.52 -3.56 10.66
C GLU A 147 1.99 -4.98 10.81
N ILE A 148 1.56 -5.63 9.72
CA ILE A 148 0.93 -6.96 9.79
C ILE A 148 1.93 -8.11 9.70
N PHE A 149 3.09 -7.91 9.04
CA PHE A 149 4.06 -8.99 8.86
C PHE A 149 5.12 -9.04 9.98
N PRO A 150 5.53 -10.25 10.42
CA PRO A 150 6.61 -10.42 11.38
C PRO A 150 7.87 -9.71 10.90
N ALA A 151 8.64 -9.11 11.82
CA ALA A 151 9.82 -8.31 11.48
C ALA A 151 10.83 -9.05 10.59
N ARG A 152 10.94 -10.38 10.74
CA ARG A 152 11.79 -11.26 9.92
C ARG A 152 11.34 -11.41 8.47
N LEU A 153 10.03 -11.38 8.19
CA LEU A 153 9.45 -11.64 6.85
C LEU A 153 8.90 -10.38 6.17
N ARG A 154 8.88 -9.25 6.88
CA ARG A 154 8.30 -7.97 6.43
C ARG A 154 8.86 -7.50 5.09
N SER A 155 10.18 -7.48 4.92
CA SER A 155 10.82 -7.02 3.69
C SER A 155 10.46 -7.89 2.49
N THR A 156 10.36 -9.20 2.67
CA THR A 156 9.97 -10.14 1.60
C THR A 156 8.50 -9.99 1.24
N CYS A 157 7.60 -9.90 2.22
CA CYS A 157 6.17 -9.73 1.99
C CYS A 157 5.84 -8.37 1.35
N HIS A 158 6.54 -7.31 1.78
CA HIS A 158 6.49 -6.01 1.14
C HIS A 158 7.03 -6.06 -0.29
N GLY A 159 8.15 -6.76 -0.52
CA GLY A 159 8.71 -6.98 -1.86
C GLY A 159 7.76 -7.72 -2.81
N ILE A 160 7.06 -8.76 -2.32
CA ILE A 160 6.05 -9.49 -3.09
C ILE A 160 4.86 -8.56 -3.44
N SER A 161 4.41 -7.76 -2.49
CA SER A 161 3.34 -6.76 -2.71
C SER A 161 3.77 -5.69 -3.73
N ALA A 162 5.01 -5.22 -3.65
CA ALA A 162 5.58 -4.27 -4.61
C ALA A 162 5.74 -4.87 -6.01
N ALA A 163 6.16 -6.13 -6.11
CA ALA A 163 6.22 -6.84 -7.39
C ALA A 163 4.82 -7.00 -8.00
N ALA A 164 3.81 -7.29 -7.18
CA ALA A 164 2.41 -7.35 -7.63
C ALA A 164 1.93 -5.98 -8.16
N GLY A 165 2.24 -4.87 -7.48
CA GLY A 165 1.95 -3.52 -7.99
C GLY A 165 2.56 -3.28 -9.38
N LYS A 166 3.85 -3.58 -9.55
CA LYS A 166 4.52 -3.45 -10.86
C LYS A 166 3.90 -4.34 -11.95
N ALA A 167 3.49 -5.56 -11.60
CA ALA A 167 2.74 -6.42 -12.52
C ALA A 167 1.38 -5.78 -12.88
N GLY A 168 0.70 -5.18 -11.90
CA GLY A 168 -0.52 -4.41 -12.09
C GLY A 168 -0.33 -3.25 -13.07
N ALA A 169 0.74 -2.47 -12.92
CA ALA A 169 1.05 -1.38 -13.85
C ALA A 169 1.25 -1.88 -15.30
N ILE A 170 1.91 -3.03 -15.49
CA ILE A 170 2.10 -3.65 -16.81
C ILE A 170 0.74 -4.10 -17.38
N VAL A 171 -0.07 -4.79 -16.57
CA VAL A 171 -1.41 -5.25 -16.97
C VAL A 171 -2.32 -4.07 -17.29
N GLY A 172 -2.26 -2.99 -16.51
CA GLY A 172 -3.01 -1.76 -16.77
C GLY A 172 -2.55 -1.09 -18.06
N ALA A 173 -1.24 -0.94 -18.26
CA ALA A 173 -0.69 -0.30 -19.45
C ALA A 173 -1.10 -1.02 -20.74
N PHE A 174 -0.86 -2.34 -20.83
CA PHE A 174 -1.21 -3.10 -22.03
C PHE A 174 -2.71 -3.43 -22.10
N GLY A 175 -3.31 -3.85 -20.99
CA GLY A 175 -4.73 -4.22 -20.93
C GLY A 175 -5.64 -3.04 -21.28
N PHE A 176 -5.38 -1.86 -20.72
CA PHE A 176 -6.16 -0.66 -21.07
C PHE A 176 -5.89 -0.23 -22.52
N LEU A 177 -4.65 -0.32 -23.00
CA LEU A 177 -4.32 0.01 -24.40
C LEU A 177 -5.11 -0.82 -25.39
N TYR A 178 -5.15 -2.15 -25.22
CA TYR A 178 -5.93 -3.04 -26.08
C TYR A 178 -7.44 -2.87 -25.89
N ALA A 179 -7.90 -2.69 -24.65
CA ALA A 179 -9.32 -2.55 -24.35
C ALA A 179 -9.90 -1.23 -24.89
N SER A 180 -9.16 -0.12 -24.76
CA SER A 180 -9.61 1.23 -25.15
C SER A 180 -9.70 1.44 -26.66
N GLN A 181 -9.15 0.54 -27.47
CA GLN A 181 -9.28 0.56 -28.92
C GLN A 181 -10.75 0.61 -29.35
N SER A 182 -10.99 1.29 -30.48
CA SER A 182 -12.33 1.43 -31.05
C SER A 182 -12.96 0.05 -31.34
N LYS A 183 -14.29 -0.05 -31.15
CA LYS A 183 -15.08 -1.21 -31.57
C LYS A 183 -15.18 -1.33 -33.09
N ASP A 184 -15.10 -0.19 -33.77
CA ASP A 184 -15.16 -0.10 -35.23
C ASP A 184 -13.76 -0.36 -35.82
N PRO A 185 -13.56 -1.45 -36.59
CA PRO A 185 -12.27 -1.84 -37.16
C PRO A 185 -11.63 -0.74 -38.03
N ALA A 186 -12.42 0.16 -38.61
CA ALA A 186 -11.92 1.25 -39.44
C ALA A 186 -11.27 2.39 -38.63
N LYS A 187 -11.49 2.43 -37.32
CA LYS A 187 -11.00 3.48 -36.41
C LYS A 187 -10.01 2.95 -35.36
N VAL A 188 -9.53 1.73 -35.55
CA VAL A 188 -8.51 1.10 -34.69
C VAL A 188 -7.13 1.60 -35.10
N ASP A 189 -6.25 1.82 -34.13
CA ASP A 189 -4.87 2.21 -34.41
C ASP A 189 -4.13 1.10 -35.16
N LYS A 190 -3.25 1.49 -36.10
CA LYS A 190 -2.52 0.53 -36.95
C LYS A 190 -1.71 -0.44 -36.09
N GLY A 191 -2.02 -1.74 -36.21
CA GLY A 191 -1.35 -2.82 -35.49
C GLY A 191 -2.13 -3.40 -34.31
N TYR A 192 -3.31 -2.86 -33.98
CA TYR A 192 -4.17 -3.37 -32.91
C TYR A 192 -5.45 -4.02 -33.46
N SER A 193 -6.04 -4.91 -32.65
CA SER A 193 -7.37 -5.49 -32.91
C SER A 193 -8.47 -4.60 -32.33
N PRO A 194 -9.72 -4.67 -32.84
CA PRO A 194 -10.85 -3.92 -32.28
C PRO A 194 -11.05 -4.22 -30.79
N GLY A 195 -11.15 -3.17 -29.99
CA GLY A 195 -11.28 -3.24 -28.54
C GLY A 195 -12.73 -3.07 -28.08
N ILE A 196 -12.91 -2.91 -26.77
CA ILE A 196 -14.22 -2.63 -26.16
C ILE A 196 -14.59 -1.15 -26.20
N GLY A 197 -13.69 -0.26 -26.63
CA GLY A 197 -13.88 1.17 -26.73
C GLY A 197 -13.61 1.93 -25.43
N MET A 198 -13.14 3.17 -25.56
CA MET A 198 -12.72 4.02 -24.44
C MET A 198 -13.73 4.13 -23.29
N GLN A 199 -15.01 4.36 -23.58
CA GLN A 199 -16.04 4.50 -22.54
C GLN A 199 -16.24 3.22 -21.72
N ASN A 200 -16.25 2.07 -22.39
CA ASN A 200 -16.40 0.77 -21.72
C ASN A 200 -15.14 0.44 -20.92
N SER A 201 -13.95 0.76 -21.45
CA SER A 201 -12.69 0.61 -20.72
C SER A 201 -12.69 1.45 -19.45
N LEU A 202 -13.16 2.70 -19.49
CA LEU A 202 -13.28 3.54 -18.30
C LEU A 202 -14.26 2.97 -17.26
N PHE A 203 -15.35 2.34 -17.70
CA PHE A 203 -16.26 1.65 -16.79
C PHE A 203 -15.59 0.42 -16.13
N VAL A 204 -14.81 -0.36 -16.90
CA VAL A 204 -14.01 -1.47 -16.36
C VAL A 204 -13.00 -0.94 -15.33
N MET A 205 -12.34 0.19 -15.59
CA MET A 205 -11.43 0.81 -14.62
C MET A 205 -12.16 1.28 -13.36
N ALA A 206 -13.37 1.82 -13.48
CA ALA A 206 -14.20 2.19 -12.34
C ALA A 206 -14.57 0.96 -11.48
N VAL A 207 -14.91 -0.16 -12.12
CA VAL A 207 -15.17 -1.43 -11.42
C VAL A 207 -13.90 -1.96 -10.74
N ILE A 208 -12.74 -1.91 -11.39
CA ILE A 208 -11.46 -2.32 -10.80
C ILE A 208 -11.14 -1.48 -9.56
N ASN A 209 -11.36 -0.17 -9.60
CA ASN A 209 -11.20 0.71 -8.44
C ASN A 209 -12.21 0.39 -7.33
N ALA A 210 -13.48 0.12 -7.66
CA ALA A 210 -14.49 -0.27 -6.69
C ALA A 210 -14.18 -1.63 -6.03
N LEU A 211 -13.65 -2.59 -6.80
CA LEU A 211 -13.12 -3.84 -6.27
C LEU A 211 -11.91 -3.59 -5.37
N GLY A 212 -11.02 -2.66 -5.74
CA GLY A 212 -9.91 -2.23 -4.90
C GLY A 212 -10.37 -1.71 -3.54
N ILE A 213 -11.46 -0.94 -3.50
CA ILE A 213 -12.10 -0.54 -2.23
C ILE A 213 -12.60 -1.77 -1.46
N GLY A 214 -13.27 -2.72 -2.14
CA GLY A 214 -13.72 -3.97 -1.51
C GLY A 214 -12.60 -4.82 -0.92
N PHE A 215 -11.47 -4.95 -1.62
CA PHE A 215 -10.27 -5.64 -1.11
C PHE A 215 -9.55 -4.85 -0.02
N THR A 216 -9.67 -3.52 -0.02
CA THR A 216 -9.19 -2.68 1.08
C THR A 216 -9.97 -2.96 2.37
N LEU A 217 -11.27 -3.31 2.30
CA LEU A 217 -12.06 -3.73 3.47
C LEU A 217 -11.67 -5.12 4.00
N LEU A 218 -10.99 -5.94 3.19
CA LEU A 218 -10.41 -7.22 3.61
C LEU A 218 -9.04 -7.06 4.28
N VAL A 219 -8.46 -5.87 4.24
CA VAL A 219 -7.24 -5.56 4.99
C VAL A 219 -7.64 -5.46 6.48
N PRO A 220 -7.06 -6.29 7.36
CA PRO A 220 -7.35 -6.22 8.78
C PRO A 220 -6.94 -4.86 9.33
N GLU A 221 -7.80 -4.22 10.12
CA GLU A 221 -7.38 -3.06 10.89
C GLU A 221 -6.34 -3.48 11.92
N SER A 222 -5.14 -2.90 11.84
CA SER A 222 -4.04 -3.06 12.80
C SER A 222 -4.27 -2.26 14.10
N ASN A 223 -5.35 -1.50 14.18
CA ASN A 223 -5.57 -0.53 15.25
C ASN A 223 -5.76 -1.21 16.61
N GLY A 224 -4.83 -0.97 17.53
CA GLY A 224 -4.89 -1.40 18.93
C GLY A 224 -4.39 -2.81 19.23
N LYS A 225 -3.79 -3.52 18.28
CA LYS A 225 -3.15 -4.83 18.50
C LYS A 225 -1.63 -4.70 18.47
N SER A 226 -0.92 -5.34 19.40
CA SER A 226 0.53 -5.35 19.36
C SER A 226 1.02 -6.21 18.18
N LEU A 227 2.23 -5.93 17.67
CA LEU A 227 2.86 -6.72 16.61
C LEU A 227 2.94 -8.22 16.98
N GLU A 228 3.10 -8.52 18.26
CA GLU A 228 3.21 -9.87 18.84
C GLU A 228 1.86 -10.61 18.89
N GLU A 229 0.75 -9.88 19.11
CA GLU A 229 -0.61 -10.43 19.00
C GLU A 229 -1.03 -10.65 17.55
N LEU A 230 -0.65 -9.74 16.64
CA LEU A 230 -0.92 -9.87 15.20
C LEU A 230 -0.06 -10.95 14.53
N SER A 231 1.18 -11.16 14.99
CA SER A 231 2.10 -12.22 14.55
C SER A 231 1.76 -13.59 15.17
N GLY A 232 0.95 -13.61 16.23
CA GLY A 232 0.64 -14.81 17.00
C GLY A 232 1.85 -15.36 17.78
N GLU A 233 2.79 -14.49 18.14
CA GLU A 233 3.97 -14.85 18.93
C GLU A 233 3.61 -15.25 20.37
N ASN A 234 2.55 -14.66 20.96
CA ASN A 234 2.07 -14.97 22.31
C ASN A 234 1.54 -16.40 22.48
N GLU A 235 0.79 -16.94 21.51
CA GLU A 235 0.23 -18.30 21.61
C GLU A 235 1.33 -19.39 21.55
N ALA A 236 2.45 -19.08 20.88
CA ALA A 236 3.60 -19.97 20.80
C ALA A 236 4.47 -19.93 22.07
N GLU A 237 4.51 -18.79 22.78
CA GLU A 237 5.15 -18.69 24.10
C GLU A 237 4.36 -19.41 25.18
N GLU A 238 3.03 -19.33 25.15
CA GLU A 238 2.16 -20.05 26.09
C GLU A 238 2.29 -21.58 25.92
N GLN A 239 2.33 -22.09 24.68
CA GLN A 239 2.53 -23.52 24.41
C GLN A 239 3.96 -24.00 24.75
N ALA A 240 4.98 -23.18 24.50
CA ALA A 240 6.36 -23.50 24.86
C ALA A 240 6.59 -23.45 26.38
N GLY A 241 5.93 -22.53 27.10
CA GLY A 241 5.93 -22.45 28.56
C GLY A 241 5.29 -23.68 29.21
N THR A 242 4.13 -24.12 28.71
CA THR A 242 3.47 -25.34 29.22
C THR A 242 4.29 -26.61 28.97
N ALA A 243 4.98 -26.71 27.83
CA ALA A 243 5.83 -27.87 27.54
C ALA A 243 7.13 -27.89 28.35
N GLY A 244 7.65 -26.71 28.74
CA GLY A 244 8.82 -26.57 29.61
C GLY A 244 8.53 -26.92 31.08
N ASP A 245 7.36 -26.55 31.58
CA ASP A 245 6.92 -26.88 32.94
C ASP A 245 6.66 -28.39 33.13
N ASP A 246 6.07 -29.06 32.13
CA ASP A 246 5.87 -30.52 32.15
C ASP A 246 7.21 -31.29 32.12
N ALA A 247 8.22 -30.78 31.41
CA ALA A 247 9.56 -31.37 31.35
C ALA A 247 10.39 -31.12 32.62
N SER A 248 10.11 -30.03 33.35
CA SER A 248 10.69 -29.72 34.66
C SER A 248 10.08 -30.57 35.76
N ALA A 249 8.75 -30.76 35.74
CA ALA A 249 8.04 -31.59 36.71
C ALA A 249 8.42 -33.08 36.60
N ALA A 250 8.76 -33.57 35.41
CA ALA A 250 9.19 -34.97 35.20
C ALA A 250 10.64 -35.28 35.66
N ARG A 251 11.43 -34.27 36.04
CA ARG A 251 12.83 -34.44 36.49
C ARG A 251 12.99 -34.48 38.01
N ASP A 252 11.96 -34.12 38.78
CA ASP A 252 12.01 -34.05 40.25
C ASP A 252 11.51 -35.34 40.93
N ASP A 253 11.08 -36.35 40.15
CA ASP A 253 10.50 -37.60 40.66
C ASP A 253 11.45 -38.81 40.54
N SER A 254 12.76 -38.58 40.64
CA SER A 254 13.72 -39.67 40.83
C SER A 254 13.84 -40.01 42.32
N PRO A 255 13.39 -41.19 42.78
CA PRO A 255 13.44 -41.56 44.19
C PRO A 255 14.88 -41.72 44.67
N VAL A 256 15.11 -41.18 45.88
CA VAL A 256 16.34 -41.19 46.69
C VAL A 256 16.95 -42.58 46.85
#